data_AF-A0A382I5B8-F1
#
_entry.id   AF-A0A382I5B8-F1
#
_cell.length_a   1.000
_cell.length_b   1.000
_cell.length_c   1.000
_cell.angle_alpha   90.00
_cell.angle_beta   90.00
_cell.angle_gamma   90.00
#
_symmetry.space_group_name_H-M   'P 1'
#
loop_
_entity.id
_entity.type
_entity.pdbx_description
1 polymer ?
#
loop_
_entity_poly.entity_id
_entity_poly.type
_entity_poly.pdbx_seq_one_letter_code
_entity_poly.pdbx_strand_id
1 'polypeptide(L)'
;LDMWMKDAGNNRTGWHSEEFEKILGEAAETGDAEARYVLLSKAEALFLKERPILPVYWYTRNYLLHPDVKGWHPLILDNHPYKFLRLESGSARKKD
;
A
#
# COMPACT_ATOMS: atom_id res chain seq x y z
N LEU A 1 6.48 -6.63 2.57
CA LEU A 1 6.92 -7.44 3.73
C LEU A 1 8.30 -7.00 4.21
N ASP A 2 9.13 -6.47 3.31
CA ASP A 2 10.48 -5.92 3.54
C ASP A 2 10.59 -4.87 4.66
N MET A 3 9.51 -4.16 4.96
CA MET A 3 9.44 -3.20 6.08
C MET A 3 9.78 -3.85 7.44
N TRP A 4 9.60 -5.16 7.57
CA TRP A 4 9.80 -5.92 8.82
C TRP A 4 11.16 -6.60 8.93
N MET A 5 12.06 -6.42 7.95
CA MET A 5 13.42 -6.94 8.04
C MET A 5 14.20 -6.25 9.17
N LYS A 6 15.22 -6.93 9.66
CA LYS A 6 16.19 -6.35 10.59
C LYS A 6 16.83 -5.11 9.97
N ASP A 7 17.01 -4.09 10.81
CA ASP A 7 17.61 -2.80 10.44
C ASP A 7 16.85 -2.01 9.34
N ALA A 8 15.65 -2.46 8.94
CA ALA A 8 14.77 -1.67 8.08
C ALA A 8 14.32 -0.41 8.83
N GLY A 9 14.61 0.79 8.30
CA GLY A 9 14.34 2.06 8.98
C GLY A 9 12.86 2.34 9.29
N ASN A 10 11.95 1.60 8.67
CA ASN A 10 10.51 1.68 8.92
C ASN A 10 10.00 0.65 9.95
N ASN A 11 10.85 -0.27 10.41
CA ASN A 11 10.51 -1.23 11.46
C ASN A 11 10.55 -0.55 12.83
N ARG A 12 9.38 -0.18 13.35
CA ARG A 12 9.25 0.45 14.69
C ARG A 12 8.86 -0.52 15.79
N THR A 13 8.79 -1.82 15.50
CA THR A 13 8.39 -2.85 16.46
C THR A 13 9.57 -3.46 17.21
N GLY A 14 10.78 -3.36 16.63
CA GLY A 14 11.97 -4.07 17.11
C GLY A 14 11.95 -5.57 16.83
N TRP A 15 10.88 -6.09 16.21
CA TRP A 15 10.76 -7.49 15.82
C TRP A 15 11.67 -7.82 14.64
N HIS A 16 12.25 -9.01 14.67
CA HIS A 16 12.99 -9.60 13.56
C HIS A 16 12.87 -11.13 13.64
N SER A 17 12.97 -11.81 12.50
CA SER A 17 12.94 -13.28 12.42
C SER A 17 13.82 -13.75 11.27
N GLU A 18 14.79 -14.62 11.59
CA GLU A 18 15.72 -15.19 10.60
C GLU A 18 15.00 -16.05 9.56
N GLU A 19 13.97 -16.80 9.99
CA GLU A 19 13.15 -17.61 9.10
C GLU A 19 12.36 -16.74 8.13
N PHE A 20 11.80 -15.62 8.62
CA PHE A 20 11.08 -14.67 7.78
C PHE A 20 11.99 -14.04 6.71
N GLU A 21 13.19 -13.61 7.09
CA GLU A 21 14.17 -13.03 6.16
C GLU A 21 14.63 -14.03 5.12
N LYS A 22 14.84 -15.29 5.51
CA LYS A 22 15.17 -16.37 4.57
C LYS A 22 14.08 -16.56 3.52
N ILE A 23 12.81 -16.64 3.93
CA ILE A 23 11.68 -16.80 3.01
C ILE A 23 11.58 -15.60 2.06
N LEU A 24 11.80 -14.36 2.56
CA LEU A 24 11.81 -13.17 1.71
C LEU A 24 12.98 -13.15 0.72
N GLY A 25 14.16 -13.62 1.12
CA GLY A 25 15.31 -13.78 0.23
C GLY A 25 15.00 -14.77 -0.90
N GLU A 26 14.46 -15.94 -0.57
CA GLU A 26 14.03 -16.93 -1.57
C GLU A 26 12.95 -16.35 -2.51
N ALA A 27 12.00 -15.59 -1.97
CA ALA A 27 10.96 -14.93 -2.76
C ALA A 27 11.51 -13.83 -3.69
N ALA A 28 12.62 -13.18 -3.31
CA ALA A 28 13.27 -12.15 -4.13
C ALA A 28 14.04 -12.76 -5.31
N GLU A 29 14.62 -13.95 -5.13
CA GLU A 29 15.35 -14.69 -6.16
C GLU A 29 14.44 -15.51 -7.09
N THR A 30 13.19 -15.74 -6.68
CA THR A 30 12.21 -16.52 -7.47
C THR A 30 11.61 -15.70 -8.61
N GLY A 31 11.94 -16.08 -9.86
CA GLY A 31 11.41 -15.43 -11.07
C GLY A 31 10.00 -15.86 -11.48
N ASP A 32 9.55 -17.05 -11.04
CA ASP A 32 8.19 -17.51 -11.30
C ASP A 32 7.18 -16.84 -10.34
N ALA A 33 6.10 -16.27 -10.91
CA ALA A 33 5.17 -15.47 -10.14
C ALA A 33 4.36 -16.31 -9.14
N GLU A 34 3.86 -17.47 -9.55
CA GLU A 34 3.07 -18.37 -8.70
C GLU A 34 3.89 -18.87 -7.51
N ALA A 35 5.11 -19.37 -7.77
CA ALA A 35 6.03 -19.83 -6.74
C ALA A 35 6.40 -18.68 -5.78
N ARG A 36 6.62 -17.48 -6.30
CA ARG A 36 6.90 -16.29 -5.48
C ARG A 36 5.72 -15.95 -4.57
N TYR A 37 4.47 -16.04 -5.05
CA TYR A 37 3.29 -15.79 -4.21
C TYR A 37 3.16 -16.81 -3.08
N VAL A 38 3.46 -18.08 -3.33
CA VAL A 38 3.47 -19.12 -2.29
C VAL A 38 4.49 -18.78 -1.20
N LEU A 39 5.68 -18.33 -1.56
CA LEU A 39 6.71 -17.92 -0.58
C LEU A 39 6.26 -16.68 0.22
N LEU A 40 5.72 -15.65 -0.45
CA LEU A 40 5.23 -14.45 0.23
C LEU A 40 4.08 -14.77 1.19
N SER A 41 3.18 -15.68 0.82
CA SER A 41 2.08 -16.14 1.70
C SER A 41 2.61 -16.85 2.94
N LYS A 42 3.68 -17.67 2.80
CA LYS A 42 4.35 -18.29 3.96
C LYS A 42 4.98 -17.25 4.89
N ALA A 43 5.65 -16.26 4.34
CA ALA A 43 6.24 -15.17 5.12
C ALA A 43 5.16 -14.38 5.87
N GLU A 44 4.04 -14.05 5.21
CA GLU A 44 2.90 -13.38 5.85
C GLU A 44 2.27 -14.22 6.97
N ALA A 45 2.09 -15.53 6.75
CA ALA A 45 1.55 -16.43 7.77
C ALA A 45 2.44 -16.52 9.01
N LEU A 46 3.77 -16.61 8.83
CA LEU A 46 4.73 -16.57 9.94
C LEU A 46 4.65 -15.24 10.70
N PHE A 47 4.65 -14.13 9.97
CA PHE A 47 4.53 -12.80 10.53
C PHE A 47 3.25 -12.64 11.38
N LEU A 48 2.10 -13.05 10.86
CA LEU A 48 0.83 -12.98 11.59
C LEU A 48 0.79 -13.92 12.81
N LYS A 49 1.45 -15.09 12.75
CA LYS A 49 1.55 -16.03 13.86
C LYS A 49 2.35 -15.44 15.03
N GLU A 50 3.42 -14.73 14.74
CA GLU A 50 4.27 -14.10 15.76
C GLU A 50 3.69 -12.79 16.31
N ARG A 51 2.69 -12.20 15.63
CA ARG A 51 1.93 -11.01 16.06
C ARG A 51 2.81 -9.79 16.42
N PRO A 52 3.79 -9.40 15.59
CA PRO A 52 4.57 -8.19 15.84
C PRO A 52 3.76 -6.91 15.66
N ILE A 53 2.64 -6.98 14.93
CA ILE A 53 1.62 -5.94 14.86
C ILE A 53 0.21 -6.51 15.01
N LEU A 54 -0.75 -5.62 15.24
CA LEU A 54 -2.17 -5.91 15.23
C LEU A 54 -2.83 -5.12 14.09
N PRO A 55 -3.05 -5.72 12.90
CA PRO A 55 -3.78 -5.07 11.83
C PRO A 55 -5.23 -4.77 12.26
N VAL A 56 -5.69 -3.54 12.04
CA VAL A 56 -7.04 -3.12 12.45
C VAL A 56 -8.00 -3.04 11.25
N TYR A 57 -7.56 -2.47 10.13
CA TYR A 57 -8.39 -2.32 8.93
C TYR A 57 -7.54 -2.07 7.68
N TRP A 58 -8.19 -2.24 6.52
CA TRP A 58 -7.68 -1.82 5.22
C TRP A 58 -8.24 -0.44 4.88
N TYR A 59 -7.36 0.50 4.52
CA TYR A 59 -7.76 1.89 4.26
C TYR A 59 -8.68 2.01 3.04
N THR A 60 -9.77 2.75 3.21
CA THR A 60 -10.61 3.26 2.12
C THR A 60 -10.44 4.77 2.02
N ARG A 61 -10.55 5.32 0.81
CA ARG A 61 -10.42 6.77 0.58
C ARG A 61 -11.72 7.34 0.03
N ASN A 62 -12.20 8.38 0.70
CA ASN A 62 -13.36 9.16 0.27
C ASN A 62 -12.87 10.54 -0.17
N TYR A 63 -13.40 11.06 -1.27
CA TYR A 63 -13.03 12.36 -1.81
C TYR A 63 -14.26 13.27 -1.90
N LEU A 64 -14.10 14.52 -1.46
CA LEU A 64 -15.04 15.59 -1.75
C LEU A 64 -14.43 16.45 -2.84
N LEU A 65 -14.97 16.36 -4.04
CA LEU A 65 -14.46 17.07 -5.22
C LEU A 65 -15.47 18.12 -5.64
N HIS A 66 -15.02 19.36 -5.79
CA HIS A 66 -15.85 20.40 -6.37
C HIS A 66 -16.23 20.00 -7.81
N PRO A 67 -17.47 20.25 -8.28
CA PRO A 67 -17.90 19.84 -9.61
C PRO A 67 -17.04 20.36 -10.77
N ASP A 68 -16.37 21.50 -10.56
CA ASP A 68 -15.46 22.11 -11.54
C ASP A 68 -14.12 21.37 -11.67
N VAL A 69 -13.78 20.48 -10.73
CA VAL A 69 -12.55 19.67 -10.79
C VAL A 69 -12.75 18.54 -11.80
N LYS A 70 -11.99 18.57 -12.90
CA LYS A 70 -11.97 17.52 -13.92
C LYS A 70 -10.59 16.87 -13.99
N GLY A 71 -10.58 15.62 -14.47
CA GLY A 71 -9.36 14.82 -14.61
C GLY A 71 -8.88 14.18 -13.29
N TRP A 72 -9.70 14.21 -12.24
CA TRP A 72 -9.42 13.47 -11.01
C TRP A 72 -9.70 11.98 -11.20
N HIS A 73 -8.67 11.16 -11.01
CA HIS A 73 -8.77 9.70 -11.03
C HIS A 73 -8.16 9.15 -9.74
N PRO A 74 -8.93 8.40 -8.92
CA PRO A 74 -8.38 7.80 -7.72
C PRO A 74 -7.32 6.77 -8.09
N LEU A 75 -6.13 6.88 -7.49
CA LEU A 75 -5.02 5.95 -7.67
C LEU A 75 -4.77 5.19 -6.37
N ILE A 76 -4.38 3.91 -6.50
CA ILE A 76 -4.17 2.99 -5.36
C ILE A 76 -3.11 3.55 -4.39
N LEU A 77 -2.08 4.20 -4.94
CA LEU A 77 -1.00 4.83 -4.17
C LEU A 77 -1.30 6.28 -3.76
N ASP A 78 -2.48 6.81 -4.10
CA ASP A 78 -2.92 8.17 -3.78
C ASP A 78 -1.97 9.29 -4.24
N ASN A 79 -1.16 9.00 -5.25
CA ASN A 79 -0.44 10.03 -5.97
C ASN A 79 -1.42 10.75 -6.90
N HIS A 80 -1.50 12.09 -6.83
CA HIS A 80 -2.42 12.88 -7.67
C HIS A 80 -1.63 13.89 -8.51
N PRO A 81 -1.21 13.52 -9.74
CA PRO A 81 -0.42 14.43 -10.57
C PRO A 81 -1.28 15.59 -11.07
N TYR A 82 -0.98 16.80 -10.59
CA TYR A 82 -1.76 18.01 -10.93
C TYR A 82 -1.75 18.38 -12.41
N LYS A 83 -0.81 17.85 -13.20
CA LYS A 83 -0.76 18.05 -14.66
C LYS A 83 -2.05 17.60 -15.36
N PHE A 84 -2.75 16.62 -14.81
CA PHE A 84 -3.99 16.09 -15.39
C PHE A 84 -5.26 16.74 -14.81
N LEU A 85 -5.11 17.54 -13.75
CA LEU A 85 -6.22 18.26 -13.15
C LEU A 85 -6.47 19.56 -13.90
N ARG A 86 -7.74 19.86 -14.10
CA ARG A 86 -8.18 21.12 -14.69
C ARG A 86 -9.45 21.60 -14.00
N LEU A 87 -9.58 22.92 -13.92
CA LEU A 87 -10.78 23.58 -13.43
C LEU A 87 -11.59 24.03 -14.64
N GLU A 88 -12.82 23.55 -14.72
CA GLU A 88 -13.79 24.03 -15.70
C GLU A 88 -14.91 24.74 -14.96
N SER A 89 -14.92 26.07 -15.02
CA SER A 89 -15.97 26.91 -14.44
C SER A 89 -17.28 26.71 -15.23
N GLY A 90 -18.07 25.72 -14.84
CA GLY A 90 -19.30 25.34 -15.53
C GLY A 90 -20.41 24.83 -14.61
N SER A 91 -20.09 24.50 -13.36
CA SER A 91 -21.10 24.24 -12.34
C SER A 91 -21.72 25.56 -11.90
N ALA A 92 -22.89 25.85 -12.45
CA ALA A 92 -23.69 27.04 -12.23
C ALA A 92 -23.51 27.68 -10.85
N ARG A 93 -23.26 29.00 -10.85
CA ARG A 93 -23.85 29.89 -9.85
C ARG A 93 -25.36 29.64 -9.86
N LYS A 94 -25.85 28.65 -9.10
CA LYS A 94 -27.24 28.71 -8.63
C LYS A 94 -27.26 29.87 -7.65
N LYS A 95 -27.62 31.04 -8.17
CA LYS A 95 -28.07 32.16 -7.35
C LYS A 95 -29.28 31.66 -6.57
N ASP A 96 -29.16 31.63 -5.26
CA ASP A 96 -30.32 31.71 -4.37
C ASP A 96 -31.00 33.08 -4.52
#